data_AF-A0ABD5B0Z4-F1
#
_entry.id   AF-A0ABD5B0Z4-F1
#
_cell.length_a   1.000
_cell.length_b   1.000
_cell.length_c   1.000
_cell.angle_alpha   90.00
_cell.angle_beta   90.00
_cell.angle_gamma   90.00
#
_symmetry.space_group_name_H-M   'P 1'
#
loop_
_entity.id
_entity.type
_entity.pdbx_description
1 polymer ?
#
loop_
_entity_poly.entity_id
_entity_poly.type
_entity_poly.pdbx_seq_one_letter_code
_entity_poly.pdbx_strand_id
1 'polypeptide(L)'
;MLTKEELTEAYKKFNDHKIESLALKESKSLREDAIPILENEIRERKLDSKLLDWIKHERNFFIGAELQDIKKIIQNSECSECRKESNNLQGFKIHYFSVLSFKFDSEIIVCENCGRKLRHKSYIKTATLGFLSTRGIINVPSYFIMELIASFSRQKTSERIINEFIFQNTGSIRKHGNDEIQKLITKHNIQQVEQNKYS
;
A
#
# COMPACT_ATOMS: atom_id res chain seq x y z
N MET A 1 5.59 3.71 27.57
CA MET A 1 6.25 2.72 26.69
C MET A 1 6.52 1.50 27.56
N LEU A 2 6.24 0.29 27.07
CA LEU A 2 6.58 -0.93 27.81
C LEU A 2 8.10 -1.12 27.83
N THR A 3 8.64 -1.54 28.96
CA THR A 3 10.05 -1.97 29.06
C THR A 3 10.26 -3.29 28.34
N LYS A 4 11.53 -3.69 28.14
CA LYS A 4 11.87 -4.96 27.49
C LYS A 4 11.32 -6.16 28.28
N GLU A 5 11.34 -6.08 29.61
CA GLU A 5 10.82 -7.11 30.51
C GLU A 5 9.30 -7.21 30.40
N GLU A 6 8.59 -6.08 30.45
CA GLU A 6 7.12 -6.05 30.30
C GLU A 6 6.66 -6.57 28.93
N LEU A 7 7.43 -6.25 27.88
CA LEU A 7 7.18 -6.74 26.53
C LEU A 7 7.37 -8.25 26.42
N THR A 8 8.41 -8.79 27.07
CA THR A 8 8.69 -10.24 27.11
C THR A 8 7.54 -10.98 27.81
N GLU A 9 7.11 -10.47 28.97
CA GLU A 9 5.99 -11.06 29.71
C GLU A 9 4.66 -10.97 28.96
N ALA A 10 4.46 -9.94 28.14
CA ALA A 10 3.29 -9.87 27.27
C ALA A 10 3.32 -10.95 26.19
N TYR A 11 4.48 -11.19 25.56
CA TYR A 11 4.61 -12.18 24.48
C TYR A 11 4.47 -13.61 24.98
N LYS A 12 4.99 -13.94 26.17
CA LYS A 12 4.78 -15.25 26.81
C LYS A 12 3.30 -15.59 27.00
N LYS A 13 2.46 -14.59 27.26
CA LYS A 13 1.01 -14.76 27.45
C LYS A 13 0.25 -14.95 26.13
N PHE A 14 0.86 -14.68 24.98
CA PHE A 14 0.23 -14.93 23.69
C PHE A 14 0.19 -16.42 23.38
N ASN A 15 -0.89 -16.83 22.71
CA ASN A 15 -0.98 -18.18 22.14
C ASN A 15 -0.21 -18.25 20.82
N ASP A 16 0.04 -19.47 20.35
CA ASP A 16 0.84 -19.72 19.16
C ASP A 16 0.26 -19.03 17.93
N HIS A 17 -1.05 -19.06 17.75
CA HIS A 17 -1.72 -18.35 16.65
C HIS A 17 -1.42 -16.83 16.68
N LYS A 18 -1.38 -16.18 17.84
CA LYS A 18 -1.04 -14.76 17.92
C LYS A 18 0.45 -14.52 17.63
N ILE A 19 1.34 -15.40 18.08
CA ILE A 19 2.77 -15.36 17.72
C ILE A 19 2.96 -15.50 16.20
N GLU A 20 2.30 -16.47 15.57
CA GLU A 20 2.31 -16.67 14.12
C GLU A 20 1.74 -15.46 13.38
N SER A 21 0.62 -14.92 13.83
CA SER A 21 0.01 -13.73 13.23
C SER A 21 0.93 -12.50 13.33
N LEU A 22 1.62 -12.32 14.46
CA LEU A 22 2.60 -11.25 14.63
C LEU A 22 3.74 -11.42 13.63
N ALA A 23 4.28 -12.63 13.51
CA ALA A 23 5.36 -12.94 12.56
C ALA A 23 4.96 -12.70 11.10
N LEU A 24 3.78 -13.15 10.70
CA LEU A 24 3.34 -13.11 9.30
C LEU A 24 2.80 -11.74 8.86
N LYS A 25 2.10 -11.01 9.74
CA LYS A 25 1.33 -9.81 9.36
C LYS A 25 1.87 -8.51 9.92
N GLU A 26 2.50 -8.55 11.10
CA GLU A 26 2.83 -7.34 11.86
C GLU A 26 4.35 -7.11 11.99
N SER A 27 5.18 -8.14 11.73
CA SER A 27 6.62 -8.16 11.98
C SER A 27 7.40 -7.00 11.36
N LYS A 28 6.97 -6.50 10.21
CA LYS A 28 7.52 -5.30 9.56
C LYS A 28 7.40 -4.03 10.41
N SER A 29 6.28 -3.88 11.11
CA SER A 29 5.94 -2.68 11.89
C SER A 29 6.32 -2.77 13.37
N LEU A 30 6.75 -3.95 13.83
CA LEU A 30 7.19 -4.13 15.20
C LEU A 30 8.45 -3.33 15.49
N ARG A 31 8.55 -2.86 16.74
CA ARG A 31 9.75 -2.22 17.29
C ARG A 31 10.94 -3.18 17.23
N GLU A 32 12.15 -2.65 17.04
CA GLU A 32 13.37 -3.45 16.98
C GLU A 32 13.58 -4.31 18.23
N ASP A 33 13.21 -3.82 19.42
CA ASP A 33 13.33 -4.54 20.69
C ASP A 33 12.34 -5.73 20.82
N ALA A 34 11.25 -5.71 20.07
CA ALA A 34 10.23 -6.76 20.05
C ALA A 34 10.65 -7.97 19.19
N ILE A 35 11.50 -7.77 18.19
CA ILE A 35 11.86 -8.81 17.22
C ILE A 35 12.63 -9.96 17.86
N PRO A 36 13.69 -9.73 18.66
CA PRO A 36 14.39 -10.83 19.33
C PRO A 36 13.47 -11.63 20.26
N ILE A 37 12.49 -10.96 20.90
CA ILE A 37 11.50 -11.61 21.76
C ILE A 37 10.59 -12.52 20.92
N LEU A 38 10.05 -12.00 19.82
CA LEU A 38 9.22 -12.77 18.89
C LEU A 38 9.96 -13.99 18.33
N GLU A 39 11.20 -13.80 17.88
CA GLU A 39 12.04 -14.90 17.38
C GLU A 39 12.33 -15.95 18.45
N ASN A 40 12.54 -15.52 19.70
CA ASN A 40 12.76 -16.45 20.80
C ASN A 40 11.52 -17.29 21.08
N GLU A 41 10.33 -16.68 21.14
CA GLU A 41 9.07 -17.41 21.33
C GLU A 41 8.83 -18.43 20.20
N ILE A 42 9.13 -18.08 18.95
CA ILE A 42 9.02 -19.01 17.81
C ILE A 42 9.94 -20.23 18.00
N ARG A 43 11.18 -20.01 18.47
CA ARG A 43 12.16 -21.09 18.68
C ARG A 43 11.80 -21.96 19.89
N GLU A 44 11.48 -21.35 21.03
CA GLU A 44 11.16 -22.06 22.28
C GLU A 44 9.91 -22.94 22.13
N ARG A 45 8.89 -22.42 21.42
CA ARG A 45 7.64 -23.14 21.15
C ARG A 45 7.73 -24.12 19.97
N LYS A 46 8.88 -24.16 19.27
CA LYS A 46 9.11 -24.99 18.08
C LYS A 46 8.07 -24.77 16.98
N LEU A 47 7.68 -23.52 16.75
CA LEU A 47 6.79 -23.13 15.64
C LEU A 47 7.53 -23.27 14.30
N ASP A 48 6.80 -23.13 13.18
CA ASP A 48 7.38 -23.26 11.83
C ASP A 48 8.59 -22.32 11.66
N SER A 49 9.75 -22.90 11.38
CA SER A 49 11.00 -22.16 11.20
C SER A 49 10.95 -21.17 10.04
N LYS A 50 10.06 -21.39 9.06
CA LYS A 50 9.84 -20.45 7.94
C LYS A 50 9.37 -19.07 8.41
N LEU A 51 8.80 -18.96 9.61
CA LEU A 51 8.42 -17.68 10.21
C LEU A 51 9.64 -16.79 10.45
N LEU A 52 10.77 -17.38 10.87
CA LEU A 52 12.01 -16.64 11.10
C LEU A 52 12.58 -16.08 9.79
N ASP A 53 12.57 -16.87 8.73
CA ASP A 53 13.00 -16.43 7.40
C ASP A 53 12.09 -15.32 6.86
N TRP A 54 10.77 -15.47 7.06
CA TRP A 54 9.81 -14.44 6.68
C TRP A 54 10.04 -13.11 7.40
N ILE A 55 10.28 -13.13 8.73
CA ILE A 55 10.60 -11.93 9.51
C ILE A 55 11.85 -11.25 8.95
N LYS A 56 12.90 -12.02 8.63
CA LYS A 56 14.11 -11.50 7.99
C LYS A 56 13.82 -10.81 6.66
N HIS A 57 13.01 -11.43 5.80
CA HIS A 57 12.64 -10.86 4.52
C HIS A 57 11.80 -9.58 4.66
N GLU A 58 10.79 -9.59 5.53
CA GLU A 58 9.89 -8.45 5.76
C GLU A 58 10.60 -7.21 6.30
N ARG A 59 11.66 -7.40 7.08
CA ARG A 59 12.43 -6.32 7.74
C ARG A 59 13.69 -5.91 6.99
N ASN A 60 14.07 -6.62 5.93
CA ASN A 60 15.19 -6.23 5.08
C ASN A 60 14.77 -5.14 4.09
N PHE A 61 14.55 -3.93 4.59
CA PHE A 61 14.05 -2.80 3.81
C PHE A 61 15.00 -2.39 2.68
N PHE A 62 14.43 -2.04 1.54
CA PHE A 62 15.17 -1.47 0.41
C PHE A 62 15.61 -0.03 0.73
N ILE A 63 16.91 0.25 0.59
CA ILE A 63 17.49 1.58 0.85
C ILE A 63 18.46 2.00 -0.26
N GLY A 64 18.75 3.30 -0.35
CA GLY A 64 19.78 3.83 -1.26
C GLY A 64 19.55 3.44 -2.72
N ALA A 65 20.60 2.95 -3.39
CA ALA A 65 20.57 2.54 -4.79
C ALA A 65 19.57 1.40 -5.05
N GLU A 66 19.50 0.44 -4.13
CA GLU A 66 18.61 -0.72 -4.27
C GLU A 66 17.14 -0.31 -4.34
N LEU A 67 16.72 0.64 -3.50
CA LEU A 67 15.37 1.20 -3.57
C LEU A 67 15.11 1.88 -4.92
N GLN A 68 16.10 2.55 -5.50
CA GLN A 68 15.95 3.20 -6.80
C GLN A 68 15.82 2.17 -7.93
N ASP A 69 16.50 1.03 -7.82
CA ASP A 69 16.40 -0.04 -8.81
C ASP A 69 15.02 -0.70 -8.77
N ILE A 70 14.47 -0.97 -7.59
CA ILE A 70 13.08 -1.45 -7.45
C ILE A 70 12.08 -0.44 -8.03
N LYS A 71 12.28 0.86 -7.78
CA LYS A 71 11.43 1.91 -8.37
C LYS A 71 11.48 1.90 -9.90
N LYS A 72 12.65 1.76 -10.50
CA LYS A 72 12.80 1.66 -11.96
C LYS A 72 12.10 0.44 -12.51
N ILE A 73 12.20 -0.72 -11.84
CA ILE A 73 11.51 -1.93 -12.24
C ILE A 73 9.99 -1.73 -12.22
N ILE A 74 9.46 -1.12 -11.16
CA ILE A 74 8.04 -0.74 -11.09
C ILE A 74 7.68 0.19 -12.25
N GLN A 75 8.47 1.25 -12.46
CA GLN A 75 8.21 2.24 -13.52
C GLN A 75 8.21 1.64 -14.93
N ASN A 76 8.95 0.55 -15.16
CA ASN A 76 9.05 -0.14 -16.45
C ASN A 76 8.16 -1.39 -16.53
N SER A 77 7.39 -1.69 -15.48
CA SER A 77 6.49 -2.84 -15.48
C SER A 77 5.28 -2.61 -16.41
N GLU A 78 4.69 -3.70 -16.87
CA GLU A 78 3.46 -3.66 -17.66
C GLU A 78 2.29 -3.05 -16.86
N CYS A 79 1.49 -2.19 -17.50
CA CYS A 79 0.35 -1.57 -16.84
C CYS A 79 -0.82 -2.55 -16.70
N SER A 80 -1.29 -2.78 -15.46
CA SER A 80 -2.42 -3.69 -15.19
C SER A 80 -3.74 -3.30 -15.88
N GLU A 81 -3.93 -2.02 -16.21
CA GLU A 81 -5.16 -1.49 -16.82
C GLU A 81 -5.20 -1.67 -18.35
N CYS A 82 -4.08 -1.45 -19.04
CA CYS A 82 -4.03 -1.50 -20.51
C CYS A 82 -3.18 -2.62 -21.09
N ARG A 83 -2.48 -3.39 -20.24
CA ARG A 83 -1.63 -4.53 -20.60
C ARG A 83 -0.54 -4.22 -21.62
N LYS A 84 -0.08 -2.97 -21.64
CA LYS A 84 1.04 -2.55 -22.46
C LYS A 84 2.26 -2.41 -21.57
N GLU A 85 3.41 -2.85 -22.07
CA GLU A 85 4.70 -2.44 -21.53
C GLU A 85 4.72 -0.91 -21.53
N SER A 86 4.88 -0.35 -20.34
CA SER A 86 4.80 1.07 -20.13
C SER A 86 6.13 1.51 -19.55
N ASN A 87 6.84 2.35 -20.29
CA ASN A 87 7.84 3.21 -19.67
C ASN A 87 7.04 4.29 -18.93
N ASN A 88 7.11 4.32 -17.60
CA ASN A 88 6.53 5.33 -16.69
C ASN A 88 5.23 4.94 -15.97
N LEU A 89 5.17 3.76 -15.32
CA LEU A 89 4.18 3.56 -14.25
C LEU A 89 4.40 4.56 -13.11
N GLN A 90 3.32 5.12 -12.59
CA GLN A 90 3.33 6.10 -11.52
C GLN A 90 2.23 5.80 -10.50
N GLY A 91 2.38 6.34 -9.30
CA GLY A 91 1.31 6.34 -8.31
C GLY A 91 0.24 7.40 -8.64
N PHE A 92 -1.02 7.00 -8.63
CA PHE A 92 -2.17 7.85 -8.86
C PHE A 92 -3.14 7.75 -7.68
N LYS A 93 -3.48 8.91 -7.12
CA LYS A 93 -4.61 9.04 -6.20
C LYS A 93 -5.89 9.30 -6.99
N ILE A 94 -6.84 8.37 -6.93
CA ILE A 94 -8.13 8.43 -7.62
C ILE A 94 -9.22 8.57 -6.57
N HIS A 95 -9.94 9.69 -6.60
CA HIS A 95 -11.03 9.90 -5.66
C HIS A 95 -12.21 10.62 -6.31
N TYR A 96 -13.44 10.29 -5.91
CA TYR A 96 -14.66 10.95 -6.38
C TYR A 96 -15.80 10.82 -5.36
N PHE A 97 -16.81 11.69 -5.50
CA PHE A 97 -18.02 11.64 -4.70
C PHE A 97 -19.14 10.88 -5.43
N SER A 98 -19.80 9.96 -4.73
CA SER A 98 -21.01 9.28 -5.23
C SER A 98 -22.30 10.05 -4.86
N VAL A 99 -23.42 9.69 -5.51
CA VAL A 99 -24.76 10.26 -5.26
C VAL A 99 -25.17 10.15 -3.78
N LEU A 100 -24.77 9.06 -3.11
CA LEU A 100 -25.08 8.79 -1.70
C LEU A 100 -24.07 9.42 -0.73
N SER A 101 -23.24 10.35 -1.19
CA SER A 101 -22.16 10.98 -0.41
C SER A 101 -21.01 10.05 0.03
N PHE A 102 -20.95 8.81 -0.45
CA PHE A 102 -19.77 7.96 -0.26
C PHE A 102 -18.56 8.52 -1.01
N LYS A 103 -17.41 8.51 -0.34
CA LYS A 103 -16.13 8.96 -0.88
C LYS A 103 -15.37 7.74 -1.37
N PHE A 104 -15.24 7.62 -2.68
CA PHE A 104 -14.26 6.71 -3.24
C PHE A 104 -12.89 7.38 -3.15
N ASP A 105 -11.89 6.72 -2.56
CA ASP A 105 -10.48 7.15 -2.56
C ASP A 105 -9.60 5.92 -2.79
N SER A 106 -8.65 5.95 -3.71
CA SER A 106 -7.81 4.79 -4.03
C SER A 106 -6.46 5.22 -4.54
N GLU A 107 -5.41 4.54 -4.08
CA GLU A 107 -4.03 4.83 -4.47
C GLU A 107 -3.48 3.68 -5.32
N ILE A 108 -3.48 3.86 -6.64
CA ILE A 108 -3.16 2.82 -7.62
C ILE A 108 -1.86 3.12 -8.36
N ILE A 109 -1.22 2.09 -8.90
CA ILE A 109 0.00 2.22 -9.72
C ILE A 109 -0.31 1.82 -11.16
N VAL A 110 -0.32 2.80 -12.07
CA VAL A 110 -0.71 2.60 -13.47
C VAL A 110 0.11 3.51 -14.40
N CYS A 111 0.06 3.26 -15.71
CA CYS A 111 0.71 4.15 -16.67
C CYS A 111 0.01 5.51 -16.70
N GLU A 112 0.75 6.51 -17.16
CA GLU A 112 0.28 7.88 -17.15
C GLU A 112 -1.07 8.07 -17.88
N ASN A 113 -1.22 7.44 -19.05
CA ASN A 113 -2.42 7.52 -19.85
C ASN A 113 -3.64 6.93 -19.12
N CYS A 114 -3.49 5.76 -18.51
CA CYS A 114 -4.57 5.12 -17.75
C CYS A 114 -4.93 5.93 -16.51
N GLY A 115 -3.93 6.38 -15.75
CA GLY A 115 -4.17 7.17 -14.54
C GLY A 115 -4.83 8.52 -14.83
N ARG A 116 -4.45 9.21 -15.92
CA ARG A 116 -5.13 10.44 -16.38
C ARG A 116 -6.58 10.15 -16.78
N LYS A 117 -6.83 9.06 -17.51
CA LYS A 117 -8.19 8.64 -17.91
C LYS A 117 -9.08 8.31 -16.70
N LEU A 118 -8.53 7.65 -15.69
CA LEU A 118 -9.24 7.34 -14.44
C LEU A 118 -9.58 8.62 -13.66
N ARG A 119 -8.63 9.55 -13.52
CA ARG A 119 -8.90 10.86 -12.90
C ARG A 119 -9.97 11.65 -13.64
N HIS A 120 -9.89 11.71 -14.96
CA HIS A 120 -10.90 12.40 -15.76
C HIS A 120 -12.31 11.80 -15.57
N LYS A 121 -12.41 10.46 -15.53
CA LYS A 121 -13.66 9.78 -15.19
C LYS A 121 -14.16 10.16 -13.78
N SER A 122 -13.25 10.25 -12.81
CA SER A 122 -13.58 10.71 -11.45
C SER A 122 -14.09 12.15 -11.42
N TYR A 123 -13.51 13.06 -12.20
CA TYR A 123 -13.99 14.45 -12.32
C TYR A 123 -15.40 14.51 -12.91
N ILE A 124 -15.67 13.76 -13.98
CA ILE A 124 -17.02 13.68 -14.57
C ILE A 124 -18.01 13.12 -13.55
N LYS A 125 -17.65 12.06 -12.83
CA LYS A 125 -18.50 11.47 -11.78
C LYS A 125 -18.79 12.49 -10.69
N THR A 126 -17.78 13.20 -10.17
CA THR A 126 -17.99 14.20 -9.13
C THR A 126 -18.84 15.38 -9.63
N ALA A 127 -18.60 15.87 -10.85
CA ALA A 127 -19.37 16.96 -11.43
C ALA A 127 -20.85 16.61 -11.67
N THR A 128 -21.14 15.36 -12.06
CA THR A 128 -22.50 14.89 -12.36
C THR A 128 -23.21 14.36 -11.11
N LEU A 129 -22.65 13.35 -10.45
CA LEU A 129 -23.25 12.65 -9.32
C LEU A 129 -23.09 13.39 -8.00
N GLY A 130 -21.96 14.09 -7.81
CA GLY A 130 -21.71 14.87 -6.60
C GLY A 130 -22.66 16.06 -6.49
N PHE A 131 -23.03 16.68 -7.61
CA PHE A 131 -23.96 17.82 -7.62
C PHE A 131 -25.41 17.40 -7.30
N LEU A 132 -25.79 16.16 -7.64
CA LEU A 132 -27.09 15.57 -7.30
C LEU A 132 -27.22 15.19 -5.81
N SER A 133 -26.14 15.27 -5.03
CA SER A 133 -26.20 15.04 -3.58
C SER A 133 -26.76 16.26 -2.84
N THR A 134 -27.38 16.04 -1.68
CA THR A 134 -27.96 17.11 -0.83
C THR A 134 -26.96 18.17 -0.37
N ARG A 135 -25.65 17.90 -0.45
CA ARG A 135 -24.55 18.82 -0.12
C ARG A 135 -23.68 19.17 -1.33
N GLY A 136 -24.13 18.86 -2.55
CA GLY A 136 -23.35 18.97 -3.78
C GLY A 136 -22.85 20.38 -4.10
N ILE A 137 -23.67 21.40 -3.81
CA ILE A 137 -23.35 22.81 -4.11
C ILE A 137 -22.08 23.29 -3.38
N ILE A 138 -21.77 22.74 -2.20
CA ILE A 138 -20.57 23.11 -1.42
C ILE A 138 -19.44 22.09 -1.65
N ASN A 139 -19.76 20.81 -1.73
CA ASN A 139 -18.77 19.74 -1.80
C ASN A 139 -18.09 19.64 -3.17
N VAL A 140 -18.81 19.93 -4.26
CA VAL A 140 -18.25 19.82 -5.61
C VAL A 140 -17.24 20.94 -5.90
N PRO A 141 -17.51 22.24 -5.62
CA PRO A 141 -16.50 23.29 -5.79
C PRO A 141 -15.27 23.06 -4.91
N SER A 142 -15.45 22.69 -3.64
CA SER A 142 -14.33 22.42 -2.72
C SER A 142 -13.46 21.24 -3.20
N TYR A 143 -14.06 20.19 -3.76
CA TYR A 143 -13.32 19.10 -4.40
C TYR A 143 -12.38 19.58 -5.50
N PHE A 144 -12.87 20.41 -6.44
CA PHE A 144 -12.05 20.88 -7.54
C PHE A 144 -10.94 21.84 -7.09
N ILE A 145 -11.19 22.64 -6.05
CA ILE A 145 -10.15 23.47 -5.41
C ILE A 145 -9.07 22.57 -4.80
N MET A 146 -9.46 21.54 -4.05
CA MET A 146 -8.50 20.59 -3.46
C MET A 146 -7.72 19.82 -4.53
N GLU A 147 -8.36 19.43 -5.63
CA GLU A 147 -7.68 18.76 -6.74
C GLU A 147 -6.68 19.69 -7.46
N LEU A 148 -7.02 20.96 -7.60
CA LEU A 148 -6.08 21.96 -8.13
C LEU A 148 -4.86 22.10 -7.20
N ILE A 149 -5.06 22.18 -5.88
CA ILE A 149 -3.96 22.24 -4.91
C ILE A 149 -3.12 20.94 -4.96
N ALA A 150 -3.78 19.78 -4.99
CA ALA A 150 -3.13 18.48 -5.09
C ALA A 150 -2.36 18.30 -6.41
N SER A 151 -2.73 19.06 -7.46
CA SER A 151 -2.05 19.00 -8.74
C SER A 151 -0.57 19.42 -8.65
N PHE A 152 -0.24 20.34 -7.74
CA PHE A 152 1.12 20.82 -7.50
C PHE A 152 2.00 19.81 -6.77
N SER A 153 1.41 18.80 -6.12
CA SER A 153 2.13 17.76 -5.37
C SER A 153 2.06 16.37 -6.01
N ARG A 154 1.59 16.25 -7.26
CA ARG A 154 1.39 14.97 -7.97
C ARG A 154 2.63 14.08 -7.97
N GLN A 155 3.81 14.63 -8.25
CA GLN A 155 5.05 13.85 -8.24
C GLN A 155 5.36 13.30 -6.85
N LYS A 156 5.28 14.15 -5.82
CA LYS A 156 5.49 13.75 -4.42
C LYS A 156 4.49 12.69 -3.98
N THR A 157 3.22 12.81 -4.40
CA THR A 157 2.18 11.80 -4.13
C THR A 157 2.49 10.49 -4.86
N SER A 158 2.89 10.53 -6.12
CA SER A 158 3.30 9.34 -6.87
C SER A 158 4.46 8.61 -6.19
N GLU A 159 5.50 9.34 -5.78
CA GLU A 159 6.65 8.78 -5.08
C GLU A 159 6.25 8.16 -3.74
N ARG A 160 5.37 8.83 -2.98
CA ARG A 160 4.83 8.29 -1.71
C ARG A 160 4.11 6.97 -1.95
N ILE A 161 3.20 6.91 -2.92
CA ILE A 161 2.43 5.69 -3.25
C ILE A 161 3.38 4.54 -3.62
N ILE A 162 4.39 4.81 -4.45
CA ILE A 162 5.38 3.80 -4.85
C ILE A 162 6.21 3.34 -3.65
N ASN A 163 6.67 4.26 -2.79
CA ASN A 163 7.43 3.92 -1.59
C ASN A 163 6.60 3.05 -0.63
N GLU A 164 5.34 3.42 -0.40
CA GLU A 164 4.42 2.66 0.45
C GLU A 164 4.15 1.27 -0.13
N PHE A 165 3.94 1.16 -1.45
CA PHE A 165 3.80 -0.12 -2.13
C PHE A 165 5.03 -1.01 -1.93
N ILE A 166 6.24 -0.47 -2.14
CA ILE A 166 7.49 -1.21 -1.92
C ILE A 166 7.59 -1.65 -0.46
N PHE A 167 7.35 -0.74 0.48
CA PHE A 167 7.39 -1.04 1.91
C PHE A 167 6.41 -2.17 2.26
N GLN A 168 5.15 -2.06 1.85
CA GLN A 168 4.12 -3.07 2.09
C GLN A 168 4.48 -4.44 1.51
N ASN A 169 5.20 -4.48 0.40
CA ASN A 169 5.55 -5.72 -0.31
C ASN A 169 7.00 -6.18 -0.12
N THR A 170 7.74 -5.57 0.81
CA THR A 170 9.18 -5.86 1.05
C THR A 170 9.47 -7.36 1.16
N GLY A 171 8.75 -8.10 2.03
CA GLY A 171 9.01 -9.53 2.24
C GLY A 171 8.76 -10.37 0.99
N SER A 172 7.70 -10.08 0.24
CA SER A 172 7.39 -10.77 -1.02
C SER A 172 8.47 -10.53 -2.08
N ILE A 173 8.87 -9.27 -2.28
CA ILE A 173 9.92 -8.92 -3.26
C ILE A 173 11.25 -9.55 -2.85
N ARG A 174 11.60 -9.54 -1.55
CA ARG A 174 12.83 -10.17 -1.04
C ARG A 174 12.84 -11.68 -1.21
N LYS A 175 11.68 -12.34 -1.08
CA LYS A 175 11.57 -13.79 -1.16
C LYS A 175 11.53 -14.32 -2.58
N HIS A 176 10.78 -13.67 -3.47
CA HIS A 176 10.52 -14.17 -4.82
C HIS A 176 11.24 -13.38 -5.92
N GLY A 177 11.87 -12.26 -5.59
CA GLY A 177 12.58 -11.42 -6.54
C GLY A 177 11.66 -10.52 -7.37
N ASN A 178 12.23 -9.93 -8.42
CA ASN A 178 11.61 -8.87 -9.20
C ASN A 178 10.47 -9.36 -10.10
N ASP A 179 10.45 -10.64 -10.45
CA ASP A 179 9.47 -11.24 -11.37
C ASP A 179 8.02 -11.19 -10.81
N GLU A 180 7.87 -11.04 -9.50
CA GLU A 180 6.56 -10.95 -8.86
C GLU A 180 5.99 -9.53 -8.82
N ILE A 181 6.80 -8.50 -9.12
CA ILE A 181 6.41 -7.09 -8.95
C ILE A 181 5.15 -6.76 -9.76
N GLN A 182 5.04 -7.22 -11.00
CA GLN A 182 3.85 -7.00 -11.84
C GLN A 182 2.58 -7.61 -11.23
N LYS A 183 2.69 -8.82 -10.67
CA LYS A 183 1.58 -9.51 -9.99
C LYS A 183 1.17 -8.76 -8.73
N LEU A 184 2.15 -8.28 -7.96
CA LEU A 184 1.93 -7.48 -6.77
C LEU A 184 1.26 -6.13 -7.08
N ILE A 185 1.68 -5.43 -8.14
CA ILE A 185 1.03 -4.19 -8.61
C ILE A 185 -0.43 -4.47 -8.97
N THR A 186 -0.70 -5.53 -9.72
CA THR A 186 -2.06 -5.90 -10.13
C THR A 186 -2.94 -6.19 -8.91
N LYS A 187 -2.43 -6.99 -7.96
CA LYS A 187 -3.13 -7.30 -6.72
C LYS A 187 -3.39 -6.05 -5.88
N HIS A 188 -2.40 -5.18 -5.73
CA HIS A 188 -2.52 -3.90 -5.02
C HIS A 188 -3.63 -3.04 -5.62
N ASN A 189 -3.64 -2.86 -6.94
CA ASN A 189 -4.66 -2.07 -7.62
C ASN A 189 -6.08 -2.62 -7.40
N ILE A 190 -6.26 -3.95 -7.48
CA ILE A 190 -7.55 -4.60 -7.21
C ILE A 190 -8.00 -4.35 -5.77
N GLN A 191 -7.12 -4.59 -4.79
CA GLN A 191 -7.42 -4.39 -3.37
C GLN A 191 -7.82 -2.95 -3.06
N GLN A 192 -7.10 -1.98 -3.61
CA GLN A 192 -7.41 -0.56 -3.44
C GLN A 192 -8.79 -0.21 -3.99
N VAL A 193 -9.16 -0.72 -5.16
CA VAL A 193 -10.48 -0.47 -5.75
C VAL A 193 -11.60 -1.16 -4.97
N GLU A 194 -11.37 -2.38 -4.46
CA GLU A 194 -12.38 -3.16 -3.73
C GLU A 194 -12.67 -2.60 -2.33
N GLN A 195 -11.63 -2.26 -1.55
CA GLN A 195 -11.77 -1.71 -0.21
C GLN A 195 -12.58 -0.40 -0.20
N ASN A 196 -12.45 0.39 -1.28
CA ASN A 196 -13.02 1.72 -1.37
C ASN A 196 -14.33 1.79 -2.18
N LYS A 197 -14.85 0.65 -2.66
CA LYS A 197 -16.20 0.56 -3.26
C LYS A 197 -17.33 0.60 -2.22
N TYR A 198 -17.03 0.30 -0.96
CA TYR A 198 -18.01 0.17 0.13
C TYR A 198 -17.72 1.07 1.35
N SER A 199 -16.81 2.04 1.20
CA SER A 199 -16.49 3.06 2.22
C SER A 199 -17.24 4.36 1.94
#